data_AF-A0A446CRE0-F1
#
_entry.id   AF-A0A446CRE0-F1
#
_cell.length_a   1.000
_cell.length_b   1.000
_cell.length_c   1.000
_cell.angle_alpha   90.00
_cell.angle_beta   90.00
_cell.angle_gamma   90.00
#
_symmetry.space_group_name_H-M   'P 1'
#
loop_
_entity.id
_entity.type
_entity.pdbx_description
1 polymer ?
#
loop_
_entity_poly.entity_id
_entity_poly.type
_entity_poly.pdbx_seq_one_letter_code
_entity_poly.pdbx_strand_id
1 'polypeptide(L)'
;MDARSQQIRAGALSFSLFAGAFRFLGWLNGVAALALTGFSLGIVGGDVAAPDLQWPLELLLAGLLASCLGALFAYLAQVSLLRQGYTGHLTRAHWPAQVLAALCYVLGALAFCAACWLAAGQAVTDPPQMTAYTSR
;
A
#
# COMPACT_ATOMS: atom_id res chain seq x y z
N MET A 1 -4.33 35.00 -17.06
CA MET A 1 -3.89 33.58 -17.04
C MET A 1 -4.99 32.76 -17.67
N ASP A 2 -4.68 31.96 -18.68
CA ASP A 2 -5.68 31.17 -19.40
C ASP A 2 -6.21 30.03 -18.52
N ALA A 3 -7.53 29.84 -18.45
CA ALA A 3 -8.16 28.79 -17.64
C ALA A 3 -7.60 27.38 -17.94
N ARG A 4 -7.20 27.12 -19.19
CA ARG A 4 -6.53 25.88 -19.63
C ARG A 4 -5.20 25.64 -18.91
N SER A 5 -4.41 26.69 -18.69
CA SER A 5 -3.12 26.60 -18.01
C SER A 5 -3.27 26.31 -16.51
N GLN A 6 -4.32 26.83 -15.87
CA GLN A 6 -4.65 26.52 -14.47
C GLN A 6 -5.10 25.07 -14.32
N GLN A 7 -5.91 24.55 -15.25
CA GLN A 7 -6.42 23.19 -15.18
C GLN A 7 -5.33 22.12 -15.38
N ILE A 8 -4.40 22.34 -16.32
CA ILE A 8 -3.23 21.44 -16.52
C ILE A 8 -2.35 21.43 -15.26
N ARG A 9 -2.12 22.61 -14.66
CA ARG A 9 -1.30 22.73 -13.45
C ARG A 9 -1.96 22.04 -12.24
N ALA A 10 -3.27 22.23 -12.07
CA ALA A 10 -4.04 21.54 -11.03
C ALA A 10 -4.03 20.01 -11.20
N GLY A 11 -4.20 19.51 -12.43
CA GLY A 11 -4.13 18.08 -12.72
C GLY A 11 -2.75 17.46 -12.44
N ALA A 12 -1.67 18.18 -12.78
CA ALA A 12 -0.31 17.76 -12.49
C ALA A 12 -0.01 17.71 -10.98
N LEU A 13 -0.49 18.68 -10.21
CA LEU A 13 -0.35 18.71 -8.75
C LEU A 13 -1.10 17.54 -8.08
N SER A 14 -2.35 17.30 -8.47
CA SER A 14 -3.14 16.18 -7.94
C SER A 14 -2.47 14.84 -8.23
N PHE A 15 -1.91 14.65 -9.44
CA PHE A 15 -1.17 13.43 -9.77
C PHE A 15 0.11 13.30 -8.92
N SER A 16 0.88 14.37 -8.76
CA SER A 16 2.11 14.32 -7.96
C SER A 16 1.84 13.94 -6.51
N LEU A 17 0.74 14.42 -5.92
CA LEU A 17 0.31 14.03 -4.57
C LEU A 17 -0.05 12.55 -4.52
N PHE A 18 -0.84 12.07 -5.49
CA PHE A 18 -1.28 10.68 -5.54
C PHE A 18 -0.11 9.71 -5.77
N ALA A 19 0.83 10.05 -6.66
CA ALA A 19 2.03 9.28 -6.91
C ALA A 19 2.92 9.20 -5.66
N GLY A 20 3.08 10.32 -4.94
CA GLY A 20 3.79 10.35 -3.66
C GLY A 20 3.12 9.48 -2.59
N ALA A 21 1.80 9.59 -2.47
CA ALA A 21 1.00 8.82 -1.51
C ALA A 21 1.10 7.31 -1.77
N PHE A 22 0.97 6.87 -3.02
CA PHE A 22 1.13 5.45 -3.37
C PHE A 22 2.55 4.95 -3.23
N ARG A 23 3.56 5.78 -3.52
CA ARG A 23 4.96 5.41 -3.29
C ARG A 23 5.21 5.19 -1.80
N PHE A 24 4.72 6.08 -0.94
CA PHE A 24 4.83 5.92 0.51
C PHE A 24 4.14 4.64 0.99
N LEU A 25 2.90 4.40 0.53
CA LEU A 25 2.13 3.23 0.92
C LEU A 25 2.74 1.91 0.42
N GLY A 26 3.27 1.90 -0.81
CA GLY A 26 4.02 0.77 -1.36
C GLY A 26 5.30 0.49 -0.58
N TRP A 27 6.02 1.54 -0.15
CA TRP A 27 7.17 1.38 0.75
C TRP A 27 6.79 0.79 2.10
N LEU A 28 5.72 1.28 2.74
CA LEU A 28 5.25 0.74 4.02
C LEU A 28 4.88 -0.74 3.92
N ASN A 29 4.01 -1.08 2.96
CA ASN A 29 3.57 -2.46 2.76
C ASN A 29 4.73 -3.38 2.35
N GLY A 30 5.60 -2.91 1.45
CA GLY A 30 6.74 -3.69 0.96
C GLY A 30 7.80 -3.95 2.03
N VAL A 31 8.19 -2.94 2.80
CA VAL A 31 9.20 -3.11 3.88
C VAL A 31 8.65 -3.99 4.99
N ALA A 32 7.38 -3.80 5.38
CA ALA A 32 6.76 -4.66 6.38
C ALA A 32 6.67 -6.11 5.89
N ALA A 33 6.29 -6.35 4.63
CA ALA A 33 6.25 -7.69 4.05
C ALA A 33 7.64 -8.33 4.06
N LEU A 34 8.67 -7.60 3.63
CA LEU A 34 10.05 -8.07 3.66
C LEU A 34 10.52 -8.41 5.09
N ALA A 35 10.18 -7.57 6.08
CA ALA A 35 10.49 -7.84 7.48
C ALA A 35 9.83 -9.13 7.98
N LEU A 36 8.53 -9.34 7.71
CA LEU A 36 7.83 -10.57 8.09
C LEU A 36 8.39 -11.80 7.38
N THR A 37 8.75 -11.70 6.09
CA THR A 37 9.39 -12.82 5.36
C THR A 37 10.78 -13.14 5.91
N GLY A 38 11.58 -12.13 6.26
CA GLY A 38 12.88 -12.33 6.88
C GLY A 38 12.78 -13.01 8.24
N PHE A 39 11.75 -12.66 9.02
CA PHE A 39 11.42 -13.35 10.26
C PHE A 39 11.02 -14.81 10.00
N SER A 40 10.13 -15.05 9.03
CA SER A 40 9.66 -16.41 8.68
C SER A 40 10.75 -17.32 8.13
N LEU A 41 11.77 -16.76 7.47
CA LEU A 41 12.96 -17.47 6.99
C LEU A 41 14.01 -17.72 8.08
N GLY A 42 13.78 -17.26 9.31
CA GLY A 42 14.72 -17.41 10.42
C GLY A 42 15.95 -16.50 10.36
N ILE A 43 15.97 -15.50 9.45
CA ILE A 43 17.12 -14.57 9.28
C ILE A 43 17.29 -13.68 10.52
N VAL A 44 16.19 -13.33 11.20
CA VAL A 44 16.18 -12.42 12.37
C VAL A 44 16.15 -13.18 13.72
N GLY A 45 16.15 -14.51 13.69
CA GLY A 45 16.52 -15.35 14.83
C GLY A 45 15.40 -15.91 15.70
N GLY A 46 15.65 -17.14 16.16
CA GLY A 46 15.05 -17.76 17.35
C GLY A 46 14.39 -19.10 17.07
N ASP A 47 14.80 -20.15 17.79
CA ASP A 47 14.09 -21.44 17.99
C ASP A 47 12.74 -21.22 18.71
N VAL A 48 11.92 -20.33 18.19
CA VAL A 48 10.57 -20.04 18.64
C VAL A 48 9.65 -20.64 17.61
N ALA A 49 8.67 -21.45 18.04
CA ALA A 49 7.64 -21.98 17.16
C ALA A 49 7.07 -20.81 16.33
N ALA A 50 7.25 -20.86 15.01
CA ALA A 50 6.92 -19.73 14.16
C ALA A 50 5.42 -19.41 14.32
N PRO A 51 5.05 -18.21 14.80
CA PRO A 51 3.66 -17.80 14.80
C PRO A 51 3.15 -17.82 13.37
N ASP A 52 1.89 -18.20 13.16
CA ASP A 52 1.29 -18.24 11.83
C ASP A 52 1.11 -16.82 11.26
N LEU A 53 2.20 -16.29 10.70
CA LEU A 53 2.31 -14.95 10.11
C LEU A 53 1.81 -14.89 8.67
N GLN A 54 1.22 -15.98 8.14
CA GLN A 54 0.73 -16.04 6.77
C GLN A 54 -0.34 -14.97 6.52
N TRP A 55 -1.30 -14.81 7.43
CA TRP A 55 -2.39 -13.83 7.31
C TRP A 55 -1.89 -12.36 7.27
N PRO A 56 -1.05 -11.88 8.22
CA PRO A 56 -0.43 -10.55 8.12
C PRO A 56 0.36 -10.36 6.82
N LEU A 57 1.10 -11.37 6.36
CA LEU A 57 1.92 -11.27 5.16
C LEU A 57 1.06 -11.14 3.89
N GLU A 58 -0.01 -11.93 3.76
CA GLU A 58 -0.95 -11.85 2.65
C GLU A 58 -1.62 -10.47 2.56
N LEU A 59 -2.01 -9.90 3.71
CA LEU A 59 -2.57 -8.55 3.77
C LEU A 59 -1.58 -7.48 3.31
N LEU A 60 -0.31 -7.57 3.72
CA LEU A 60 0.72 -6.63 3.27
C LEU A 60 0.98 -6.73 1.76
N LEU A 61 0.99 -7.95 1.21
CA LEU A 61 1.12 -8.16 -0.24
C LEU A 61 -0.10 -7.64 -1.00
N ALA A 62 -1.31 -7.87 -0.48
CA ALA A 62 -2.53 -7.31 -1.04
C ALA A 62 -2.51 -5.77 -1.02
N GLY A 63 -2.04 -5.17 0.08
CA GLY A 63 -1.86 -3.72 0.19
C GLY A 63 -0.81 -3.14 -0.75
N LEU A 64 0.28 -3.88 -0.99
CA LEU A 64 1.30 -3.54 -1.98
C LEU A 64 0.74 -3.60 -3.40
N LEU A 65 0.01 -4.66 -3.75
CA LEU A 65 -0.66 -4.80 -5.04
C LEU A 65 -1.69 -3.70 -5.27
N ALA A 66 -2.50 -3.38 -4.25
CA ALA A 66 -3.44 -2.26 -4.29
C ALA A 66 -2.72 -0.93 -4.54
N SER A 67 -1.56 -0.71 -3.92
CA SER A 67 -0.74 0.49 -4.14
C SER A 67 -0.24 0.59 -5.59
N CYS A 68 0.20 -0.53 -6.18
CA CYS A 68 0.63 -0.59 -7.58
C CYS A 68 -0.53 -0.32 -8.56
N LEU A 69 -1.68 -0.97 -8.35
CA LEU A 69 -2.88 -0.77 -9.18
C LEU A 69 -3.39 0.67 -9.08
N GLY A 70 -3.40 1.22 -7.87
CA GLY A 70 -3.81 2.60 -7.64
C GLY A 70 -2.91 3.61 -8.35
N ALA A 71 -1.59 3.40 -8.34
CA ALA A 71 -0.64 4.22 -9.09
C ALA A 71 -0.89 4.16 -10.61
N LEU A 72 -1.22 2.97 -11.14
CA LEU A 72 -1.61 2.79 -12.54
C LEU A 72 -2.88 3.59 -12.89
N PHE A 73 -3.90 3.53 -12.04
CA PHE A 73 -5.14 4.29 -12.26
C PHE A 73 -4.93 5.81 -12.14
N ALA A 74 -4.09 6.25 -11.21
CA ALA A 74 -3.70 7.67 -11.11
C ALA A 74 -2.99 8.14 -12.40
N TYR A 75 -2.12 7.31 -12.97
CA TYR A 75 -1.45 7.59 -14.25
C TYR A 75 -2.44 7.67 -15.41
N LEU A 76 -3.37 6.71 -15.51
CA LEU A 76 -4.42 6.73 -16.55
C LEU A 76 -5.31 7.98 -16.43
N ALA A 77 -5.65 8.40 -15.21
CA ALA A 77 -6.38 9.65 -14.99
C ALA A 77 -5.59 10.88 -15.47
N GLN A 78 -4.27 10.91 -15.24
CA GLN A 78 -3.40 11.99 -15.71
C GLN A 78 -3.32 12.03 -17.25
N VAL A 79 -3.14 10.88 -17.91
CA VAL A 79 -3.12 10.77 -19.38
C VAL A 79 -4.45 11.25 -19.97
N SER A 80 -5.58 10.87 -19.35
CA SER A 80 -6.91 11.34 -19.75
C SER A 80 -7.04 12.87 -19.66
N LEU A 81 -6.58 13.47 -18.55
CA LEU A 81 -6.58 14.92 -18.35
C LEU A 81 -5.66 15.66 -19.34
N LEU A 82 -4.47 15.13 -19.61
CA LEU A 82 -3.57 15.68 -20.62
C LEU A 82 -4.22 15.66 -22.00
N ARG A 83 -4.83 14.53 -22.38
CA ARG A 83 -5.52 14.38 -23.67
C ARG A 83 -6.68 15.36 -23.81
N GLN A 84 -7.49 15.56 -22.78
CA GLN A 84 -8.54 16.59 -22.74
C GLN A 84 -7.98 18.00 -22.86
N GLY A 85 -6.85 18.26 -22.19
CA GLY A 85 -6.11 19.50 -22.30
C GLY A 85 -5.64 19.79 -23.72
N TYR A 86 -5.24 18.78 -24.50
CA TYR A 86 -4.84 18.92 -25.90
C TYR A 86 -6.02 19.07 -26.86
N THR A 87 -7.08 18.27 -26.70
CA THR A 87 -8.24 18.27 -27.62
C THR A 87 -9.25 19.39 -27.36
N GLY A 88 -9.14 20.10 -26.22
CA GLY A 88 -10.02 21.22 -25.87
C GLY A 88 -11.42 20.80 -25.41
N HIS A 89 -11.72 19.49 -25.38
CA HIS A 89 -13.00 18.97 -24.89
C HIS A 89 -12.87 18.50 -23.44
N LEU A 90 -13.62 19.18 -22.56
CA LEU A 90 -13.78 18.80 -21.16
C LEU A 90 -14.73 17.59 -21.07
N THR A 91 -14.19 16.42 -20.78
CA THR A 91 -15.00 15.21 -20.53
C THR A 91 -14.76 14.69 -19.11
N ARG A 92 -15.77 14.11 -18.48
CA ARG A 92 -15.63 13.48 -17.15
C ARG A 92 -14.97 12.09 -17.21
N ALA A 93 -14.29 11.74 -18.30
CA ALA A 93 -13.70 10.41 -18.49
C ALA A 93 -12.56 10.09 -17.50
N HIS A 94 -11.97 11.08 -16.82
CA HIS A 94 -10.92 10.89 -15.81
C HIS A 94 -11.47 10.50 -14.42
N TRP A 95 -12.76 10.73 -14.15
CA TRP A 95 -13.41 10.48 -12.86
C TRP A 95 -13.35 9.02 -12.40
N PRO A 96 -13.71 8.01 -13.23
CA PRO A 96 -13.69 6.62 -12.78
C PRO A 96 -12.29 6.14 -12.40
N ALA A 97 -11.27 6.54 -13.16
CA ALA A 97 -9.88 6.22 -12.86
C ALA A 97 -9.40 6.87 -11.56
N GLN A 98 -9.80 8.13 -11.28
CA GLN A 98 -9.49 8.79 -10.01
C GLN A 98 -10.18 8.12 -8.82
N VAL A 99 -11.46 7.76 -8.95
CA VAL A 99 -12.20 7.07 -7.88
C VAL A 99 -11.57 5.71 -7.59
N LEU A 100 -11.22 4.95 -8.63
CA LEU A 100 -10.59 3.65 -8.47
C LEU A 100 -9.19 3.77 -7.84
N ALA A 101 -8.41 4.79 -8.21
CA ALA A 101 -7.17 5.11 -7.52
C ALA A 101 -7.42 5.41 -6.03
N ALA A 102 -8.39 6.26 -5.69
CA ALA A 102 -8.71 6.55 -4.29
C ALA A 102 -9.13 5.30 -3.49
N LEU A 103 -9.93 4.41 -4.09
CA LEU A 103 -10.31 3.15 -3.48
C LEU A 103 -9.10 2.24 -3.24
N CYS A 104 -8.21 2.09 -4.23
CA CYS A 104 -6.97 1.35 -4.08
C CYS A 104 -6.10 1.89 -2.95
N TYR A 105 -6.02 3.23 -2.79
CA TYR A 105 -5.27 3.85 -1.71
C TYR A 105 -5.86 3.50 -0.33
N VAL A 106 -7.17 3.63 -0.17
CA VAL A 106 -7.86 3.29 1.09
C VAL A 106 -7.69 1.80 1.42
N LEU A 107 -7.86 0.92 0.43
CA LEU A 107 -7.67 -0.52 0.62
C LEU A 107 -6.24 -0.87 1.02
N GLY A 108 -5.23 -0.25 0.40
CA GLY A 108 -3.83 -0.48 0.76
C GLY A 108 -3.48 0.01 2.16
N ALA A 109 -4.07 1.12 2.61
CA ALA A 109 -3.91 1.63 3.98
C ALA A 109 -4.59 0.72 5.00
N LEU A 110 -5.82 0.27 4.72
CA LEU A 110 -6.56 -0.66 5.58
C LEU A 110 -5.85 -2.01 5.69
N ALA A 111 -5.31 -2.53 4.59
CA ALA A 111 -4.56 -3.78 4.59
C ALA A 111 -3.31 -3.68 5.47
N PHE A 112 -2.56 -2.56 5.38
CA PHE A 112 -1.43 -2.30 6.26
C PHE A 112 -1.84 -2.24 7.75
N CYS A 113 -2.88 -1.45 8.08
CA CYS A 113 -3.38 -1.35 9.45
C CYS A 113 -3.86 -2.69 10.00
N ALA A 114 -4.59 -3.47 9.20
CA ALA A 114 -5.08 -4.79 9.58
C ALA A 114 -3.92 -5.77 9.79
N ALA A 115 -2.91 -5.76 8.92
CA ALA A 115 -1.71 -6.58 9.07
C ALA A 115 -0.95 -6.24 10.35
N CYS A 116 -0.74 -4.95 10.64
CA CYS A 116 -0.11 -4.50 11.88
C CYS A 116 -0.90 -4.91 13.12
N TRP A 117 -2.24 -4.79 13.07
CA TRP A 117 -3.11 -5.18 14.18
C TRP A 117 -3.04 -6.69 14.45
N LEU A 118 -3.12 -7.51 13.40
CA LEU A 118 -3.04 -8.96 13.51
C LEU A 118 -1.66 -9.40 14.01
N ALA A 119 -0.58 -8.84 13.45
CA ALA A 119 0.77 -9.14 13.89
C ALA A 119 0.99 -8.78 15.38
N ALA A 120 0.48 -7.64 15.83
CA ALA A 120 0.52 -7.25 17.25
C ALA A 120 -0.33 -8.18 18.14
N GLY A 121 -1.49 -8.61 17.65
CA GLY A 121 -2.36 -9.56 18.36
C GLY A 121 -1.69 -10.93 18.56
N GLN A 122 -1.03 -11.45 17.52
CA GLN A 122 -0.30 -12.73 17.62
C GLN A 122 0.86 -12.65 18.64
N ALA A 123 1.55 -11.51 18.71
CA ALA A 123 2.64 -11.29 19.67
C ALA A 123 2.17 -11.29 21.14
N VAL A 124 0.89 -11.00 21.41
CA VAL A 124 0.32 -11.05 22.78
C VAL A 124 -0.16 -12.46 23.14
N THR A 125 -0.60 -13.24 22.15
CA THR A 125 -1.12 -14.59 22.36
C THR A 125 -0.05 -15.66 22.48
N ASP A 126 1.16 -15.44 21.97
CA ASP A 126 2.30 -16.32 22.22
C ASP A 126 2.91 -16.01 23.60
N PRO A 127 2.71 -16.86 24.63
CA PRO A 127 3.43 -16.66 25.88
C PRO A 127 4.93 -16.82 25.60
N PRO A 128 5.79 -15.97 26.20
CA PRO A 128 7.22 -16.16 26.09
C PRO A 128 7.56 -17.56 26.60
N GLN A 129 8.13 -18.42 25.74
CA GLN A 129 8.69 -19.71 26.15
C GLN A 129 9.96 -19.47 26.97
N MET A 130 9.78 -18.88 28.15
CA MET A 130 10.77 -18.89 29.21
C MET A 130 10.67 -20.25 29.89
N THR A 131 11.79 -20.97 29.92
CA THR A 131 12.07 -22.13 30.79
C THR A 131 11.54 -23.51 30.40
N ALA A 132 12.24 -24.16 29.46
CA ALA A 132 12.39 -25.63 29.46
C ALA A 132 13.86 -26.06 29.27
N TYR A 133 14.80 -25.32 29.89
CA TYR A 133 16.18 -25.77 30.10
C TYR A 133 16.40 -25.98 31.59
N THR A 134 15.75 -26.97 32.18
CA THR A 134 16.21 -27.60 33.42
C THR A 134 15.53 -28.95 33.58
N SER A 135 16.35 -30.00 33.73
CA SER A 135 16.01 -31.41 33.99
C SER A 135 16.00 -32.36 32.78
N ARG A 136 17.18 -32.72 32.29
CA ARG A 136 17.66 -34.11 32.40
C ARG A 136 19.16 -34.21 32.25
#